data_AF-A0A1A3CVW6-F1
#
_entry.id   AF-A0A1A3CVW6-F1
#
_cell.length_a   1.000
_cell.length_b   1.000
_cell.length_c   1.000
_cell.angle_alpha   90.00
_cell.angle_beta   90.00
_cell.angle_gamma   90.00
#
_symmetry.space_group_name_H-M   'P 1'
#
loop_
_entity.id
_entity.type
_entity.pdbx_description
1 polymer ?
#
loop_
_entity_poly.entity_id
_entity_poly.type
_entity_poly.pdbx_seq_one_letter_code
_entity_poly.pdbx_strand_id
1 'polypeptide(L)'
;MKALSEEELLINQQAASVAASVVPEAVVAATRCEQVTDAMTAEAVGVGAVTRWGMRMSRKVSRAMPAVTNVGGMAKYMEMAGLPDSFILAITAAHVYALEDKRNGGQLVPGAILKTWDRGFRASRGTPQMERSMGVPDDRQMLILFLPIEGGGNPYLSAAARNNPGAGFPHKFMVGRDAASQRVMDELRPSTPKVITGGAQPAPPQPSAAQRLQELETLRASGVISDAEYAAKRGQIIDEI
;
A
#
# COMPACT_ATOMS: atom_id res chain seq x y z
N MET A 1 19.03 12.25 13.04
CA MET A 1 17.67 11.69 12.94
C MET A 1 16.81 12.42 13.95
N LYS A 2 15.79 13.15 13.48
CA LYS A 2 14.74 13.67 14.37
C LYS A 2 13.97 12.45 14.88
N ALA A 3 13.54 12.43 16.13
CA ALA A 3 12.61 11.42 16.64
C ALA A 3 11.18 11.92 16.45
N LEU A 4 10.22 11.00 16.39
CA LEU A 4 8.79 11.34 16.53
C LEU A 4 8.62 12.15 17.83
N SER A 5 7.71 13.13 17.80
CA SER A 5 7.32 13.80 19.03
C SER A 5 6.67 12.82 20.02
N GLU A 6 6.78 13.09 21.31
CA GLU A 6 6.13 12.26 22.35
C GLU A 6 4.61 12.18 22.13
N GLU A 7 4.00 13.27 21.67
CA GLU A 7 2.58 13.32 21.32
C GLU A 7 2.23 12.34 20.19
N GLU A 8 3.02 12.29 19.12
CA GLU A 8 2.79 11.37 17.99
C GLU A 8 2.98 9.91 18.39
N LEU A 9 3.99 9.62 19.22
CA LEU A 9 4.19 8.27 19.77
C LEU A 9 2.99 7.84 20.61
N LEU A 10 2.47 8.74 21.44
CA LEU A 10 1.30 8.49 22.27
C LEU A 10 0.05 8.25 21.40
N ILE A 11 -0.16 9.03 20.34
CA ILE A 11 -1.25 8.82 19.39
C ILE A 11 -1.15 7.45 18.73
N ASN A 12 0.04 7.04 18.27
CA ASN A 12 0.22 5.72 17.64
C ASN A 12 0.02 4.57 18.63
N GLN A 13 0.39 4.75 19.89
CA GLN A 13 0.10 3.77 20.95
C GLN A 13 -1.41 3.66 21.24
N GLN A 14 -2.15 4.76 21.17
CA GLN A 14 -3.62 4.79 21.33
C GLN A 14 -4.38 4.22 20.13
N ALA A 15 -3.79 4.22 18.94
CA ALA A 15 -4.47 3.80 17.71
C ALA A 15 -5.13 2.42 17.83
N ALA A 16 -4.47 1.44 18.45
CA ALA A 16 -5.01 0.08 18.60
C ALA A 16 -6.21 0.01 19.56
N SER A 17 -6.15 0.71 20.71
CA SER A 17 -7.25 0.70 21.67
C SER A 17 -8.47 1.45 21.14
N VAL A 18 -8.26 2.58 20.48
CA VAL A 18 -9.34 3.34 19.82
C VAL A 18 -9.96 2.52 18.71
N ALA A 19 -9.15 1.90 17.84
CA ALA A 19 -9.64 1.03 16.78
C ALA A 19 -10.47 -0.13 17.32
N ALA A 20 -10.02 -0.78 18.40
CA ALA A 20 -10.74 -1.89 19.03
C ALA A 20 -12.12 -1.52 19.59
N SER A 21 -12.38 -0.23 19.83
CA SER A 21 -13.70 0.25 20.28
C SER A 21 -14.70 0.49 19.15
N VAL A 22 -14.23 0.57 17.90
CA VAL A 22 -15.04 0.91 16.71
C VAL A 22 -15.18 -0.28 15.78
N VAL A 23 -14.12 -1.08 15.64
CA VAL A 23 -14.06 -2.22 14.73
C VAL A 23 -14.77 -3.43 15.38
N PRO A 24 -15.65 -4.14 14.65
CA PRO A 24 -16.42 -5.27 15.20
C PRO A 24 -15.55 -6.52 15.49
N GLU A 25 -14.34 -6.56 14.95
CA GLU A 25 -13.38 -7.65 15.07
C GLU A 25 -12.19 -7.30 15.96
N ALA A 26 -11.52 -8.32 16.49
CA ALA A 26 -10.32 -8.13 17.30
C ALA A 26 -9.20 -7.48 16.47
N VAL A 27 -8.77 -6.30 16.92
CA VAL A 27 -7.68 -5.55 16.30
C VAL A 27 -6.34 -6.17 16.70
N VAL A 28 -5.57 -6.60 15.69
CA VAL A 28 -4.24 -7.18 15.85
C VAL A 28 -3.17 -6.07 15.88
N ALA A 29 -3.30 -5.08 15.00
CA ALA A 29 -2.40 -3.94 14.92
C ALA A 29 -3.14 -2.71 14.41
N ALA A 30 -2.73 -1.52 14.86
CA ALA A 30 -3.18 -0.27 14.26
C ALA A 30 -2.10 0.80 14.35
N THR A 31 -2.10 1.73 13.41
CA THR A 31 -1.21 2.90 13.42
C THR A 31 -1.87 4.08 12.71
N ARG A 32 -1.42 5.29 13.00
CA ARG A 32 -1.80 6.47 12.24
C ARG A 32 -1.03 6.53 10.92
N CYS A 33 -1.77 6.74 9.84
CA CYS A 33 -1.25 6.97 8.51
C CYS A 33 -1.46 8.43 8.10
N GLU A 34 -0.49 8.99 7.38
CA GLU A 34 -0.56 10.31 6.77
C GLU A 34 -0.24 10.21 5.28
N GLN A 35 -0.93 10.95 4.42
CA GLN A 35 -0.62 10.93 3.00
C GLN A 35 0.69 11.67 2.70
N VAL A 36 1.47 11.14 1.77
CA VAL A 36 2.62 11.87 1.22
C VAL A 36 2.07 12.98 0.32
N THR A 37 2.28 14.25 0.69
CA THR A 37 1.76 15.37 -0.09
C THR A 37 2.75 15.82 -1.17
N ASP A 38 2.25 16.37 -2.30
CA ASP A 38 3.10 16.97 -3.34
C ASP A 38 4.03 18.05 -2.80
N ALA A 39 3.62 18.74 -1.73
CA ALA A 39 4.44 19.78 -1.12
C ALA A 39 5.71 19.19 -0.50
N MET A 40 5.61 18.03 0.13
CA MET A 40 6.76 17.31 0.68
C MET A 40 7.65 16.78 -0.43
N THR A 41 7.05 16.23 -1.49
CA THR A 41 7.82 15.77 -2.66
C THR A 41 8.54 16.94 -3.34
N ALA A 42 7.88 18.08 -3.52
CA ALA A 42 8.48 19.30 -4.09
C ALA A 42 9.63 19.84 -3.23
N GLU A 43 9.49 19.80 -1.91
CA GLU A 43 10.56 20.18 -0.99
C GLU A 43 11.78 19.24 -1.10
N ALA A 44 11.54 17.93 -1.20
CA ALA A 44 12.58 16.92 -1.37
C ALA A 44 13.42 17.09 -2.64
N VAL A 45 12.77 17.47 -3.75
CA VAL A 45 13.44 17.72 -5.03
C VAL A 45 14.10 19.11 -5.12
N GLY A 46 14.18 19.84 -4.01
CA GLY A 46 14.86 21.14 -3.96
C GLY A 46 14.11 22.28 -4.66
N VAL A 47 12.81 22.12 -4.92
CA VAL A 47 12.00 23.20 -5.49
C VAL A 47 11.88 24.32 -4.46
N GLY A 48 12.49 25.47 -4.79
CA GLY A 48 12.65 26.61 -3.88
C GLY A 48 11.36 27.12 -3.24
N ALA A 49 11.48 27.77 -2.09
CA ALA A 49 10.35 28.22 -1.27
C ALA A 49 9.34 29.12 -1.99
N VAL A 50 9.80 29.91 -2.97
CA VAL A 50 8.96 30.81 -3.79
C VAL A 50 8.02 30.00 -4.69
N THR A 51 8.53 28.96 -5.34
CA THR A 51 7.72 28.05 -6.17
C THR A 51 6.73 27.26 -5.32
N ARG A 52 7.10 26.89 -4.08
CA ARG A 52 6.19 26.25 -3.12
C ARG A 52 5.00 27.14 -2.75
N TRP A 53 5.23 28.44 -2.55
CA TRP A 53 4.15 29.39 -2.26
C TRP A 53 3.18 29.52 -3.45
N GLY A 54 3.71 29.61 -4.68
CA GLY A 54 2.92 29.63 -5.90
C GLY A 54 2.00 28.41 -6.06
N MET A 55 2.51 27.20 -5.79
CA MET A 55 1.71 25.96 -5.85
C MET A 55 0.65 25.83 -4.75
N ARG A 56 0.89 26.40 -3.55
CA ARG A 56 -0.12 26.40 -2.47
C ARG A 56 -1.23 27.40 -2.76
N MET A 57 -0.88 28.57 -3.30
CA MET A 57 -1.84 29.59 -3.73
C MET A 57 -2.73 29.07 -4.85
N SER A 58 -2.15 28.43 -5.88
CA SER A 58 -2.94 27.85 -6.98
C SER A 58 -3.90 26.78 -6.46
N ARG A 59 -3.46 25.88 -5.56
CA ARG A 59 -4.33 24.85 -4.96
C ARG A 59 -5.50 25.41 -4.16
N LYS A 60 -5.30 26.46 -3.36
CA LYS A 60 -6.40 27.11 -2.62
C LYS A 60 -7.41 27.75 -3.57
N VAL A 61 -6.94 28.40 -4.64
CA VAL A 61 -7.80 28.98 -5.66
C VAL A 61 -8.59 27.89 -6.41
N SER A 62 -7.95 26.78 -6.79
CA SER A 62 -8.62 25.66 -7.45
C SER A 62 -9.67 24.97 -6.55
N ARG A 63 -9.46 24.93 -5.23
CA ARG A 63 -10.45 24.38 -4.27
C ARG A 63 -11.69 25.28 -4.11
N ALA A 64 -11.55 26.59 -4.35
CA ALA A 64 -12.62 27.57 -4.25
C ALA A 64 -13.42 27.75 -5.55
N MET A 65 -12.93 27.22 -6.68
CA MET A 65 -13.61 27.27 -7.98
C MET A 65 -13.88 25.87 -8.54
N PRO A 66 -14.88 25.13 -8.01
CA PRO A 66 -15.21 23.77 -8.46
C PRO A 66 -15.83 23.71 -9.87
N ALA A 67 -16.14 24.85 -10.51
CA ALA A 67 -17.02 24.88 -11.67
C ALA A 67 -16.36 24.76 -13.06
N VAL A 68 -15.02 24.74 -13.19
CA VAL A 68 -14.39 24.87 -14.54
C VAL A 68 -13.30 23.85 -14.89
N THR A 69 -12.93 22.90 -14.02
CA THR A 69 -11.93 21.87 -14.36
C THR A 69 -12.21 20.52 -13.68
N ASN A 70 -13.25 19.81 -14.16
CA ASN A 70 -13.65 18.49 -13.66
C ASN A 70 -12.65 17.34 -13.93
N VAL A 71 -11.55 17.58 -14.66
CA VAL A 71 -10.54 16.54 -14.94
C VAL A 71 -9.50 16.43 -13.81
N GLY A 72 -9.12 17.54 -13.17
CA GLY A 72 -8.08 17.54 -12.13
C GLY A 72 -8.55 16.99 -10.77
N GLY A 73 -9.82 17.22 -10.42
CA GLY A 73 -10.40 16.70 -9.17
C GLY A 73 -10.55 15.17 -9.19
N MET A 74 -10.86 14.59 -10.35
CA MET A 74 -10.98 13.14 -10.52
C MET A 74 -9.62 12.44 -10.41
N ALA A 75 -8.58 12.99 -11.05
CA ALA A 75 -7.21 12.46 -10.92
C ALA A 75 -6.75 12.43 -9.46
N LYS A 76 -6.99 13.50 -8.71
CA LYS A 76 -6.62 13.57 -7.30
C LYS A 76 -7.45 12.62 -6.41
N TYR A 77 -8.73 12.43 -6.72
CA TYR A 77 -9.56 11.47 -6.00
C TYR A 77 -9.08 10.03 -6.22
N MET A 78 -8.65 9.72 -7.44
CA MET A 78 -8.03 8.43 -7.78
C MET A 78 -6.68 8.23 -7.08
N GLU A 79 -5.87 9.29 -6.93
CA GLU A 79 -4.59 9.21 -6.20
C GLU A 79 -4.77 8.88 -4.71
N MET A 80 -5.82 9.40 -4.07
CA MET A 80 -6.01 9.29 -2.62
C MET A 80 -6.92 8.12 -2.19
N ALA A 81 -7.43 7.32 -3.12
CA ALA A 81 -8.44 6.27 -2.84
C ALA A 81 -9.68 6.79 -2.07
N GLY A 82 -9.97 8.09 -2.13
CA GLY A 82 -11.00 8.74 -1.32
C GLY A 82 -10.72 8.77 0.19
N LEU A 83 -9.48 8.52 0.64
CA LEU A 83 -9.07 8.63 2.03
C LEU A 83 -8.70 10.08 2.39
N PRO A 84 -8.89 10.50 3.65
CA PRO A 84 -8.44 11.80 4.15
C PRO A 84 -6.91 11.89 4.25
N ASP A 85 -6.39 13.10 4.47
CA ASP A 85 -4.95 13.37 4.59
C ASP A 85 -4.31 12.60 5.75
N SER A 86 -5.05 12.32 6.83
CA SER A 86 -4.65 11.39 7.88
C SER A 86 -5.81 10.52 8.36
N PHE A 87 -5.50 9.28 8.74
CA PHE A 87 -6.46 8.28 9.20
C PHE A 87 -5.75 7.25 10.09
N ILE A 88 -6.52 6.42 10.80
CA ILE A 88 -5.99 5.26 11.52
C ILE A 88 -6.17 4.02 10.64
N LEU A 89 -5.07 3.32 10.34
CA LEU A 89 -5.11 2.03 9.67
C LEU A 89 -5.15 0.94 10.74
N ALA A 90 -6.22 0.15 10.80
CA ALA A 90 -6.40 -0.94 11.74
C ALA A 90 -6.51 -2.28 11.02
N ILE A 91 -5.87 -3.31 11.56
CA ILE A 91 -5.78 -4.65 10.98
C ILE A 91 -6.42 -5.64 11.93
N THR A 92 -7.22 -6.52 11.36
CA THR A 92 -7.85 -7.65 12.05
C THR A 92 -7.45 -8.95 11.35
N ALA A 93 -7.96 -10.08 11.82
CA ALA A 93 -7.70 -11.37 11.17
C ALA A 93 -8.23 -11.41 9.73
N ALA A 94 -9.42 -10.85 9.47
CA ALA A 94 -10.08 -10.95 8.17
C ALA A 94 -9.99 -9.66 7.33
N HIS A 95 -9.93 -8.49 7.98
CA HIS A 95 -10.04 -7.21 7.29
C HIS A 95 -8.97 -6.19 7.69
N VAL A 96 -8.83 -5.18 6.84
CA VAL A 96 -8.12 -3.94 7.11
C VAL A 96 -9.12 -2.78 7.03
N TYR A 97 -9.08 -1.90 8.02
CA TYR A 97 -9.97 -0.75 8.15
C TYR A 97 -9.17 0.54 8.07
N ALA A 98 -9.71 1.55 7.39
CA ALA A 98 -9.32 2.94 7.59
C ALA A 98 -10.39 3.61 8.45
N LEU A 99 -9.97 4.19 9.57
CA LEU A 99 -10.82 4.91 10.52
C LEU A 99 -10.47 6.39 10.50
N GLU A 100 -11.45 7.23 10.80
CA GLU A 100 -11.25 8.67 10.97
C GLU A 100 -10.22 8.97 12.08
N ASP A 101 -9.20 9.77 11.77
CA ASP A 101 -8.25 10.32 12.76
C ASP A 101 -8.90 11.48 13.50
N LYS A 102 -9.81 11.15 14.42
CA LYS A 102 -10.56 12.11 15.22
C LYS A 102 -9.85 12.38 16.54
N ARG A 103 -9.71 13.66 16.89
CA ARG A 103 -8.99 14.09 18.09
C ARG A 103 -9.80 15.01 18.98
N ASN A 104 -9.60 14.90 20.28
CA ASN A 104 -10.13 15.83 21.27
C ASN A 104 -9.03 16.14 22.30
N GLY A 105 -8.59 17.40 22.37
CA GLY A 105 -7.53 17.81 23.31
C GLY A 105 -6.20 17.06 23.13
N GLY A 106 -5.79 16.79 21.88
CA GLY A 106 -4.55 16.06 21.57
C GLY A 106 -4.64 14.54 21.73
N GLN A 107 -5.74 14.02 22.27
CA GLN A 107 -5.96 12.57 22.41
C GLN A 107 -6.77 12.04 21.23
N LEU A 108 -6.46 10.81 20.81
CA LEU A 108 -7.23 10.10 19.80
C LEU A 108 -8.56 9.63 20.42
N VAL A 109 -9.67 9.87 19.74
CA VAL A 109 -11.00 9.43 20.15
C VAL A 109 -11.64 8.54 19.08
N PRO A 110 -12.62 7.69 19.43
CA PRO A 110 -13.32 6.86 18.46
C PRO A 110 -13.89 7.69 17.30
N GLY A 111 -13.48 7.34 16.09
CA GLY A 111 -13.92 7.92 14.82
C GLY A 111 -14.81 6.98 14.01
N ALA A 112 -15.31 7.43 12.87
CA ALA A 112 -16.08 6.58 11.96
C ALA A 112 -15.18 5.61 11.16
N ILE A 113 -15.72 4.46 10.75
CA ILE A 113 -15.10 3.60 9.73
C ILE A 113 -15.26 4.28 8.37
N LEU A 114 -14.15 4.61 7.71
CA LEU A 114 -14.13 5.26 6.40
C LEU A 114 -14.14 4.23 5.27
N LYS A 115 -13.35 3.17 5.41
CA LYS A 115 -13.17 2.10 4.43
C LYS A 115 -12.88 0.78 5.10
N THR A 116 -13.23 -0.31 4.41
CA THR A 116 -12.93 -1.69 4.79
C THR A 116 -12.45 -2.45 3.57
N TRP A 117 -11.36 -3.20 3.72
CA TRP A 117 -10.79 -4.07 2.70
C TRP A 117 -10.54 -5.45 3.26
N ASP A 118 -10.64 -6.47 2.42
CA ASP A 118 -10.18 -7.82 2.75
C ASP A 118 -8.65 -7.87 2.81
N ARG A 119 -8.07 -8.82 3.56
CA ARG A 119 -6.61 -8.99 3.74
C ARG A 119 -5.82 -9.43 2.49
N GLY A 120 -6.46 -9.48 1.32
CA GLY A 120 -5.87 -9.99 0.07
C GLY A 120 -5.06 -8.97 -0.75
N PHE A 121 -4.99 -7.70 -0.34
CA PHE A 121 -4.19 -6.71 -1.07
C PHE A 121 -2.71 -6.74 -0.66
N ARG A 122 -1.85 -6.26 -1.56
CA ARG A 122 -0.40 -6.22 -1.30
C ARG A 122 -0.05 -4.95 -0.53
N ALA A 123 0.83 -5.09 0.45
CA ALA A 123 1.49 -3.96 1.09
C ALA A 123 3.01 -4.14 1.04
N SER A 124 3.73 -3.03 0.96
CA SER A 124 5.18 -3.04 1.06
C SER A 124 5.69 -1.81 1.79
N ARG A 125 6.88 -1.95 2.37
CA ARG A 125 7.63 -0.81 2.89
C ARG A 125 8.35 -0.12 1.74
N GLY A 126 8.37 1.20 1.75
CA GLY A 126 9.20 1.96 0.83
C GLY A 126 10.69 1.71 1.04
N THR A 127 11.46 1.84 -0.05
CA THR A 127 12.92 1.77 0.02
C THR A 127 13.48 3.08 0.59
N PRO A 128 14.64 3.06 1.28
CA PRO A 128 15.25 4.29 1.80
C PRO A 128 15.55 5.32 0.70
N GLN A 129 15.87 4.88 -0.51
CA GLN A 129 16.06 5.78 -1.66
C GLN A 129 14.76 6.48 -2.04
N MET A 130 13.64 5.74 -2.09
CA MET A 130 12.34 6.30 -2.40
C MET A 130 11.87 7.26 -1.31
N GLU A 131 12.05 6.90 -0.03
CA GLU A 131 11.74 7.75 1.12
C GLU A 131 12.45 9.10 1.03
N ARG A 132 13.77 9.10 0.77
CA ARG A 132 14.55 10.33 0.57
C ARG A 132 14.05 11.15 -0.62
N SER A 133 13.79 10.51 -1.76
CA SER A 133 13.32 11.20 -2.97
C SER A 133 11.95 11.87 -2.81
N MET A 134 11.13 11.39 -1.87
CA MET A 134 9.80 11.93 -1.60
C MET A 134 9.74 12.79 -0.34
N GLY A 135 10.89 13.07 0.29
CA GLY A 135 10.98 13.94 1.45
C GLY A 135 10.32 13.36 2.69
N VAL A 136 10.29 12.03 2.79
CA VAL A 136 9.82 11.37 4.00
C VAL A 136 10.79 11.73 5.13
N PRO A 137 10.31 12.30 6.25
CA PRO A 137 11.15 12.59 7.41
C PRO A 137 11.84 11.34 7.97
N ASP A 138 13.01 11.49 8.60
CA ASP A 138 13.78 10.38 9.17
C ASP A 138 12.99 9.57 10.22
N ASP A 139 12.13 10.23 11.00
CA ASP A 139 11.26 9.65 12.02
C ASP A 139 10.03 8.93 11.45
N ARG A 140 9.83 9.05 10.13
CA ARG A 140 8.76 8.41 9.39
C ARG A 140 9.32 7.40 8.40
N GLN A 141 8.44 6.51 7.98
CA GLN A 141 8.73 5.53 6.93
C GLN A 141 7.52 5.40 6.03
N MET A 142 7.76 4.94 4.81
CA MET A 142 6.71 4.81 3.82
C MET A 142 6.05 3.44 3.86
N LEU A 143 4.73 3.45 3.95
CA LEU A 143 3.84 2.32 3.74
C LEU A 143 3.18 2.47 2.36
N ILE A 144 3.38 1.49 1.49
CA ILE A 144 2.75 1.44 0.17
C ILE A 144 1.66 0.37 0.22
N LEU A 145 0.41 0.75 -0.03
CA LEU A 145 -0.71 -0.16 -0.12
C LEU A 145 -1.16 -0.25 -1.58
N PHE A 146 -1.19 -1.46 -2.13
CA PHE A 146 -1.72 -1.73 -3.47
C PHE A 146 -3.20 -2.04 -3.34
N LEU A 147 -3.98 -1.01 -3.00
CA LEU A 147 -5.41 -1.16 -2.74
C LEU A 147 -6.14 -1.47 -4.06
N PRO A 148 -7.19 -2.30 -4.02
CA PRO A 148 -8.02 -2.52 -5.19
C PRO A 148 -8.56 -1.17 -5.67
N ILE A 149 -8.70 -1.03 -6.99
CA ILE A 149 -9.45 0.09 -7.55
C ILE A 149 -10.89 -0.10 -7.06
N GLU A 150 -11.27 0.63 -6.03
CA GLU A 150 -12.66 0.76 -5.68
C GLU A 150 -13.33 1.38 -6.90
N GLY A 151 -14.04 0.54 -7.65
CA GLY A 151 -14.65 0.91 -8.90
C GLY A 151 -15.59 2.05 -8.61
N GLY A 152 -15.13 3.27 -8.85
CA GLY A 152 -15.98 4.44 -9.00
C GLY A 152 -16.88 4.17 -10.20
N GLY A 153 -17.93 3.39 -10.00
CA GLY A 153 -18.90 2.95 -11.00
C GLY A 153 -18.37 2.16 -12.21
N ASN A 154 -17.06 1.94 -12.39
CA ASN A 154 -16.54 1.32 -13.61
C ASN A 154 -16.37 -0.22 -13.47
N PRO A 155 -17.29 -1.03 -14.03
CA PRO A 155 -17.25 -2.49 -13.89
C PRO A 155 -16.01 -3.13 -14.53
N TYR A 156 -15.39 -2.49 -15.53
CA TYR A 156 -14.20 -3.02 -16.19
C TYR A 156 -12.98 -3.04 -15.27
N LEU A 157 -12.76 -1.97 -14.50
CA LEU A 157 -11.63 -1.90 -13.56
C LEU A 157 -11.82 -2.85 -12.39
N SER A 158 -13.06 -3.00 -11.90
CA SER A 158 -13.38 -3.99 -10.86
C SER A 158 -13.17 -5.42 -11.33
N ALA A 159 -13.52 -5.75 -12.59
CA ALA A 159 -13.27 -7.06 -13.17
C ALA A 159 -11.77 -7.36 -13.33
N ALA A 160 -10.99 -6.37 -13.78
CA ALA A 160 -9.53 -6.51 -13.88
C ALA A 160 -8.87 -6.74 -12.51
N ALA A 161 -9.32 -6.03 -11.47
CA ALA A 161 -8.82 -6.18 -10.10
C ALA A 161 -9.14 -7.58 -9.52
N ARG A 162 -10.29 -8.18 -9.86
CA ARG A 162 -10.66 -9.54 -9.44
C ARG A 162 -9.79 -10.61 -10.09
N ASN A 163 -9.43 -10.44 -11.36
CA ASN A 163 -8.63 -11.41 -12.10
C ASN A 163 -7.13 -11.36 -11.78
N ASN A 164 -6.67 -10.33 -11.07
CA ASN A 164 -5.28 -10.20 -10.65
C ASN A 164 -5.23 -9.72 -9.19
N PRO A 165 -5.41 -10.63 -8.21
CA PRO A 165 -5.30 -10.30 -6.80
C PRO A 165 -3.91 -9.75 -6.50
N GLY A 166 -3.84 -8.43 -6.31
CA GLY A 166 -2.60 -7.67 -6.15
C GLY A 166 -2.36 -6.59 -7.21
N ALA A 167 -3.12 -6.57 -8.31
CA ALA A 167 -3.20 -5.43 -9.23
C ALA A 167 -4.04 -4.32 -8.60
N GLY A 168 -3.43 -3.61 -7.67
CA GLY A 168 -3.94 -2.36 -7.11
C GLY A 168 -3.05 -1.18 -7.51
N PHE A 169 -3.57 0.04 -7.42
CA PHE A 169 -2.73 1.21 -7.54
C PHE A 169 -1.94 1.41 -6.24
N PRO A 170 -0.65 1.79 -6.33
CA PRO A 170 0.16 2.04 -5.15
C PRO A 170 -0.29 3.35 -4.49
N HIS A 171 -0.92 3.26 -3.33
CA HIS A 171 -1.19 4.39 -2.45
C HIS A 171 -0.09 4.49 -1.41
N LYS A 172 0.50 5.68 -1.28
CA LYS A 172 1.69 5.91 -0.47
C LYS A 172 1.31 6.71 0.78
N PHE A 173 1.56 6.11 1.92
CA PHE A 173 1.33 6.72 3.22
C PHE A 173 2.63 6.78 4.01
N MET A 174 2.73 7.74 4.91
CA MET A 174 3.74 7.80 5.94
C MET A 174 3.16 7.23 7.23
N VAL A 175 3.98 6.44 7.90
CA VAL A 175 3.72 5.94 9.25
C VAL A 175 4.94 6.25 10.12
N GLY A 176 4.76 6.22 11.43
CA GLY A 176 5.88 6.42 12.36
C GLY A 176 6.93 5.31 12.24
N ARG A 177 8.19 5.60 12.57
CA ARG A 177 9.19 4.57 12.89
C ARG A 177 9.09 4.16 14.35
N ASP A 178 7.95 3.59 14.72
CA ASP A 178 7.65 3.12 16.06
C ASP A 178 7.14 1.66 16.05
N ALA A 179 6.98 1.11 17.26
CA ALA A 179 6.57 -0.28 17.44
C ALA A 179 5.15 -0.57 16.91
N ALA A 180 4.21 0.38 17.01
CA ALA A 180 2.83 0.18 16.54
C ALA A 180 2.78 0.11 15.01
N SER A 181 3.47 1.04 14.35
CA SER A 181 3.62 1.07 12.89
C SER A 181 4.38 -0.14 12.37
N GLN A 182 5.40 -0.62 13.09
CA GLN A 182 6.14 -1.82 12.73
C GLN A 182 5.24 -3.07 12.77
N ARG A 183 4.40 -3.22 13.80
CA ARG A 183 3.42 -4.31 13.86
C ARG A 183 2.45 -4.29 12.69
N VAL A 184 1.94 -3.11 12.32
CA VAL A 184 1.08 -2.96 11.13
C VAL A 184 1.78 -3.47 9.88
N MET A 185 3.05 -3.11 9.66
CA MET A 185 3.80 -3.59 8.49
C MET A 185 4.07 -5.09 8.53
N ASP A 186 4.37 -5.65 9.70
CA ASP A 186 4.59 -7.09 9.84
C ASP A 186 3.30 -7.89 9.62
N GLU A 187 2.16 -7.35 10.06
CA GLU A 187 0.85 -7.95 9.80
C GLU A 187 0.41 -7.81 8.34
N LEU A 188 0.72 -6.71 7.64
CA LEU A 188 0.36 -6.54 6.23
C LEU A 188 1.28 -7.29 5.27
N ARG A 189 2.45 -7.75 5.74
CA ARG A 189 3.28 -8.62 4.92
C ARG A 189 2.48 -9.88 4.59
N PRO A 190 2.46 -10.30 3.31
CA PRO A 190 1.87 -11.58 2.97
C PRO A 190 2.55 -12.62 3.86
N SER A 191 1.75 -13.27 4.70
CA SER A 191 2.24 -14.41 5.46
C SER A 191 2.62 -15.44 4.40
N THR A 192 3.91 -15.54 4.12
CA THR A 192 4.41 -16.77 3.52
C THR A 192 3.91 -17.86 4.46
N PRO A 193 3.18 -18.86 3.97
CA PRO A 193 2.65 -19.91 4.82
C PRO A 193 3.82 -20.42 5.65
N LYS A 194 3.73 -20.19 6.95
CA LYS A 194 4.78 -20.52 7.91
C LYS A 194 4.80 -22.03 7.92
N VAL A 195 5.62 -22.62 7.04
CA VAL A 195 5.90 -24.06 7.05
C VAL A 195 6.41 -24.33 8.45
N ILE A 196 5.60 -25.02 9.24
CA ILE A 196 5.93 -25.42 10.60
C ILE A 196 6.96 -26.54 10.46
N THR A 197 8.21 -26.18 10.21
CA THR A 197 9.32 -27.14 10.13
C THR A 197 9.80 -27.46 11.54
N GLY A 198 9.03 -28.29 12.23
CA GLY A 198 9.57 -29.23 13.19
C GLY A 198 10.04 -30.46 12.44
N GLY A 199 11.30 -30.46 11.98
CA GLY A 199 11.91 -31.57 11.24
C GLY A 199 12.62 -31.11 9.97
N ALA A 200 13.81 -31.65 9.71
CA ALA A 200 14.54 -31.44 8.47
C ALA A 200 13.65 -31.83 7.28
N GLN A 201 13.17 -30.83 6.53
CA GLN A 201 12.32 -31.04 5.37
C GLN A 201 13.19 -31.16 4.12
N PRO A 202 12.99 -32.18 3.27
CA PRO A 202 13.69 -32.30 2.00
C PRO A 202 13.36 -31.12 1.09
N ALA A 203 14.32 -30.71 0.27
CA ALA A 203 14.14 -29.67 -0.75
C ALA A 203 12.87 -29.94 -1.58
N PRO A 204 12.11 -28.89 -1.96
CA PRO A 204 10.94 -29.09 -2.82
C PRO A 204 11.38 -29.83 -4.09
N PRO A 205 10.61 -30.85 -4.55
CA PRO A 205 10.93 -31.58 -5.75
C PRO A 205 10.97 -30.59 -6.91
N GLN A 206 12.12 -30.50 -7.58
CA GLN A 206 12.22 -29.73 -8.82
C GLN A 206 11.21 -30.29 -9.82
N PRO A 207 10.45 -29.44 -10.52
CA PRO A 207 9.52 -29.89 -11.54
C PRO A 207 10.28 -30.71 -12.58
N SER A 208 9.76 -31.89 -12.88
CA SER A 208 10.37 -32.79 -13.86
C SER A 208 10.51 -32.09 -15.21
N ALA A 209 11.48 -32.51 -16.02
CA ALA A 209 11.65 -31.95 -17.36
C ALA A 209 10.36 -32.05 -18.20
N ALA A 210 9.57 -33.12 -18.03
CA ALA A 210 8.27 -33.28 -18.68
C ALA A 210 7.26 -32.19 -18.28
N GLN A 211 7.16 -31.85 -16.99
CA GLN A 211 6.27 -30.78 -16.52
C GLN A 211 6.69 -29.41 -17.07
N ARG A 212 8.00 -29.13 -17.07
CA ARG A 212 8.53 -27.87 -17.61
C ARG A 212 8.26 -27.73 -19.11
N LEU A 213 8.34 -28.82 -19.88
CA LEU A 213 8.00 -28.82 -21.31
C LEU A 213 6.50 -28.57 -21.55
N GLN A 214 5.64 -29.16 -20.73
CA GLN A 214 4.18 -28.97 -20.83
C GLN A 214 3.75 -27.53 -20.51
N GLU A 215 4.37 -26.90 -19.51
CA GLU A 215 4.15 -25.48 -19.20
C GLU A 215 4.58 -24.58 -20.37
N LEU A 216 5.73 -24.83 -20.99
CA LEU A 216 6.18 -24.07 -22.17
C LEU A 216 5.22 -24.21 -23.35
N GLU A 217 4.66 -25.39 -23.59
CA GLU A 217 3.68 -25.60 -24.65
C GLU A 217 2.38 -24.84 -24.38
N THR A 218 1.95 -24.79 -23.12
CA THR A 218 0.79 -24.01 -22.68
C THR A 218 1.02 -22.50 -22.87
N LEU A 219 2.21 -22.01 -22.51
CA LEU A 219 2.61 -20.61 -22.71
C LEU A 219 2.69 -20.24 -24.21
N ARG A 220 3.14 -21.16 -25.06
CA ARG A 220 3.12 -20.97 -26.52
C ARG A 220 1.69 -20.93 -27.06
N ALA A 221 0.84 -21.87 -26.65
CA ALA A 221 -0.55 -21.96 -27.10
C ALA A 221 -1.40 -20.74 -26.69
N SER A 222 -1.07 -20.13 -25.54
CA SER A 222 -1.69 -18.88 -25.06
C SER A 222 -1.10 -17.61 -25.69
N GLY A 223 -0.04 -17.73 -26.51
CA GLY A 223 0.61 -16.59 -27.15
C GLY A 223 1.43 -15.72 -26.20
N VAL A 224 1.71 -16.19 -24.98
CA VAL A 224 2.51 -15.46 -23.98
C VAL A 224 4.00 -15.44 -24.34
N ILE A 225 4.47 -16.48 -25.04
CA ILE A 225 5.83 -16.59 -25.56
C ILE A 225 5.80 -16.83 -27.08
N SER A 226 6.81 -16.30 -27.76
CA SER A 226 7.01 -16.52 -29.20
C SER A 226 7.59 -17.91 -29.49
N ASP A 227 7.48 -18.37 -30.74
CA ASP A 227 8.06 -19.65 -31.19
C ASP A 227 9.58 -19.71 -30.99
N ALA A 228 10.28 -18.58 -31.16
CA ALA A 228 11.72 -18.48 -30.96
C ALA A 228 12.11 -18.67 -29.48
N GLU A 229 11.36 -18.04 -28.57
CA GLU A 229 11.57 -18.19 -27.12
C GLU A 229 11.22 -19.59 -26.64
N TYR A 230 10.17 -20.19 -27.18
CA TYR A 230 9.81 -21.59 -26.93
C TYR A 230 10.95 -22.53 -27.34
N ALA A 231 11.50 -22.36 -28.54
CA ALA A 231 12.61 -23.19 -29.04
C ALA A 231 13.86 -23.08 -28.16
N ALA A 232 14.23 -21.86 -27.76
CA ALA A 232 15.39 -21.63 -26.89
C ALA A 232 15.22 -22.28 -25.50
N LYS A 233 14.05 -22.10 -24.87
CA LYS A 233 13.76 -22.67 -23.54
C LYS A 233 13.63 -24.19 -23.58
N ARG A 234 13.07 -24.75 -24.66
CA ARG A 234 12.99 -26.19 -24.87
C ARG A 234 14.39 -26.82 -25.00
N GLY A 235 15.31 -26.16 -25.72
CA GLY A 235 16.71 -26.58 -25.80
C GLY A 235 17.36 -26.64 -24.43
N GLN A 236 17.21 -25.58 -23.63
CA GLN A 236 17.76 -25.52 -22.27
C GLN A 236 17.26 -26.67 -21.37
N ILE A 237 15.96 -27.03 -21.43
CA ILE A 237 15.43 -28.14 -20.62
C ILE A 237 15.99 -29.48 -21.08
N ILE A 238 16.21 -29.67 -22.39
CA ILE A 238 16.78 -30.91 -22.93
C ILE A 238 18.25 -31.05 -22.55
N ASP A 239 19.02 -29.94 -22.56
CA ASP A 239 20.42 -29.93 -22.16
C ASP A 239 20.61 -30.23 -20.66
N GLU A 240 19.57 -30.05 -19.85
CA GLU A 240 19.56 -30.33 -18.40
C GLU A 240 19.19 -31.78 -18.03
N ILE A 241 18.82 -32.62 -19.01
CA ILE A 241 18.47 -34.06 -18.82
C ILE A 241 19.71 -34.92 -19.02
#